data_AF-A5IYB3-F1
#
_entry.id   AF-A5IYB3-F1
#
_cell.length_a   1.000
_cell.length_b   1.000
_cell.length_c   1.000
_cell.angle_alpha   90.00
_cell.angle_beta   90.00
_cell.angle_gamma   90.00
#
_symmetry.space_group_name_H-M   'P 1'
#
loop_
_entity.id
_entity.type
_entity.pdbx_description
1 polymer ?
#
loop_
_entity_poly.entity_id
_entity_poly.type
_entity_poly.pdbx_seq_one_letter_code
_entity_poly.pdbx_strand_id
1 'polypeptide(L)'
;MSKKINLLLPITISTLPVLISSSCNNEDDIFNLKINSDVKASDIFYKTFLSQLKTYTLDSLFNNLQGGILTLNLPNKVDEFKLTSNKDDIIFKYKNKKYSLKNVASKINGFDFSEILRPFTYENEDGKFIVKRTRNINDNTDIDILFKLKTEGKLDYSDFFEYKSKIFQNYYKKGILDDLSIPDLQYMLQSAFINSNSQFPIQVLSINTRSKAFFKSKFQQDILEKRLSNELKIYNFTSNGLIFDHVKFNNLKIDTDTIKLNIDLLDANDNSLLSDKYKSLEFKLTNFSKGQSDIYFDLKTKAKLTIDNDEVKFNELVNNPEIKFKPNPLSYKTIDDLMHPTKGYEAFNLNNTEMLLSELKDDILLSNTPAEFDFKIDKFEKTKLLNNSLSIGKLIINDAKTGQEYNWYSIDFTPHKHIFSNGLYLKNELGTINKNKDTYFSYSVNDNNFDNKGNLNITQGIKAADFIENSFNDIANFLIYQNKDNLLLWQNNAMSNLPVLEVLKHKHFYEKWLSIIFSQYTLLYNINNDADDDGLIKKVDVKLIDSNKYEASKHGLGTVPISINFINHRNQKMLQTDYHYNLIGFKGYDKGIIESKKAELKEEYKSDLPLKNKTLPYLIRVK
;
A
#
# COMPACT_ATOMS: atom_id res chain seq x y z
N MET A 1 44.50 23.04 -88.89
CA MET A 1 43.45 24.05 -88.62
C MET A 1 42.31 23.42 -87.83
N SER A 2 41.46 24.25 -87.19
CA SER A 2 40.23 23.91 -86.43
C SER A 2 40.32 22.85 -85.32
N LYS A 3 40.19 23.30 -84.08
CA LYS A 3 39.85 22.46 -82.91
C LYS A 3 38.44 21.84 -83.07
N LYS A 4 38.23 20.67 -82.45
CA LYS A 4 36.97 20.36 -81.77
C LYS A 4 37.29 19.99 -80.32
N ILE A 5 36.54 20.55 -79.38
CA ILE A 5 36.59 20.24 -77.96
C ILE A 5 35.37 19.37 -77.68
N ASN A 6 35.56 18.23 -76.99
CA ASN A 6 34.46 17.45 -76.45
C ASN A 6 34.19 17.83 -75.00
N LEU A 7 32.90 17.86 -74.68
CA LEU A 7 32.35 18.19 -73.37
C LEU A 7 32.54 17.02 -72.39
N LEU A 8 32.87 17.31 -71.13
CA LEU A 8 32.62 16.42 -69.98
C LEU A 8 32.43 17.30 -68.73
N LEU A 9 31.36 17.05 -67.99
CA LEU A 9 31.05 17.69 -66.71
C LEU A 9 31.62 16.87 -65.54
N PRO A 10 32.14 17.54 -64.49
CA PRO A 10 32.21 16.97 -63.16
C PRO A 10 31.39 17.78 -62.13
N ILE A 11 31.15 17.14 -60.99
CA ILE A 11 30.21 17.50 -59.93
C ILE A 11 30.77 18.60 -59.00
N THR A 12 29.93 19.54 -58.58
CA THR A 12 30.28 20.61 -57.63
C THR A 12 30.22 20.14 -56.17
N ILE A 13 31.32 20.26 -55.43
CA ILE A 13 31.36 20.08 -53.97
C ILE A 13 31.01 21.42 -53.30
N SER A 14 30.02 21.42 -52.39
CA SER A 14 29.63 22.61 -51.63
C SER A 14 30.49 22.79 -50.37
N THR A 15 31.20 23.91 -50.24
CA THR A 15 31.86 24.32 -48.99
C THR A 15 30.84 24.91 -48.01
N LEU A 16 30.80 24.40 -46.78
CA LEU A 16 29.94 24.97 -45.73
C LEU A 16 30.39 26.39 -45.32
N PRO A 17 29.45 27.29 -44.98
CA PRO A 17 29.77 28.56 -44.36
C PRO A 17 30.13 28.38 -42.88
N VAL A 18 31.18 29.07 -42.43
CA VAL A 18 31.51 29.19 -40.99
C VAL A 18 30.50 30.14 -40.34
N LEU A 19 29.59 29.58 -39.54
CA LEU A 19 28.71 30.38 -38.68
C LEU A 19 29.48 30.79 -37.42
N ILE A 20 29.88 32.07 -37.38
CA ILE A 20 30.31 32.73 -36.15
C ILE A 20 29.07 32.94 -35.29
N SER A 21 28.85 32.08 -34.30
CA SER A 21 27.77 32.25 -33.33
C SER A 21 28.13 33.34 -32.32
N SER A 22 27.61 34.54 -32.53
CA SER A 22 27.65 35.62 -31.53
C SER A 22 26.92 35.20 -30.25
N SER A 23 27.58 35.31 -29.11
CA SER A 23 27.01 35.01 -27.80
C SER A 23 25.98 36.07 -27.37
N CYS A 24 24.70 35.79 -27.55
CA CYS A 24 23.63 36.54 -26.89
C CYS A 24 23.33 35.90 -25.53
N ASN A 25 23.91 36.46 -24.47
CA ASN A 25 23.52 36.15 -23.08
C ASN A 25 22.11 36.72 -22.79
N ASN A 26 21.09 35.95 -23.12
CA ASN A 26 19.79 36.03 -22.45
C ASN A 26 19.57 34.67 -21.78
N GLU A 27 19.91 34.57 -20.50
CA GLU A 27 19.42 33.46 -19.69
C GLU A 27 17.91 33.64 -19.49
N ASP A 28 17.10 32.79 -20.11
CA ASP A 28 15.68 32.66 -19.78
C ASP A 28 15.56 32.32 -18.28
N ASP A 29 15.19 33.28 -17.44
CA ASP A 29 14.95 33.03 -16.02
C ASP A 29 13.63 32.31 -15.81
N ILE A 30 13.66 30.98 -15.95
CA ILE A 30 12.48 30.12 -15.87
C ILE A 30 11.85 30.06 -14.46
N PHE A 31 12.57 30.50 -13.43
CA PHE A 31 12.08 30.56 -12.05
C PHE A 31 11.48 31.93 -11.73
N ASN A 32 11.56 32.89 -12.65
CA ASN A 32 11.15 34.29 -12.47
C ASN A 32 11.83 34.94 -11.25
N LEU A 33 13.12 34.64 -11.04
CA LEU A 33 13.88 35.26 -9.95
C LEU A 33 13.96 36.77 -10.23
N LYS A 34 13.79 37.59 -9.19
CA LYS A 34 13.88 39.04 -9.37
C LYS A 34 15.34 39.43 -9.50
N ILE A 35 15.64 40.23 -10.51
CA ILE A 35 16.94 40.90 -10.64
C ILE A 35 17.16 41.68 -9.33
N ASN A 36 18.24 41.38 -8.62
CA ASN A 36 18.62 41.91 -7.30
C ASN A 36 17.81 41.40 -6.07
N SER A 37 17.18 40.22 -6.11
CA SER A 37 16.68 39.55 -4.89
C SER A 37 17.63 38.50 -4.34
N ASP A 38 17.66 38.34 -3.01
CA ASP A 38 18.33 37.23 -2.33
C ASP A 38 17.65 35.89 -2.68
N VAL A 39 18.18 35.20 -3.69
CA VAL A 39 17.66 33.92 -4.17
C VAL A 39 17.93 32.83 -3.12
N LYS A 40 16.87 32.17 -2.67
CA LYS A 40 16.92 31.07 -1.71
C LYS A 40 16.87 29.73 -2.41
N ALA A 41 17.34 28.69 -1.73
CA ALA A 41 17.17 27.31 -2.21
C ALA A 41 15.70 26.97 -2.49
N SER A 42 14.76 27.51 -1.71
CA SER A 42 13.31 27.34 -1.89
C SER A 42 12.76 27.85 -3.22
N ASP A 43 13.44 28.82 -3.83
CA ASP A 43 12.94 29.52 -5.02
C ASP A 43 13.21 28.70 -6.29
N ILE A 44 14.21 27.82 -6.23
CA ILE A 44 14.61 26.88 -7.30
C ILE A 44 14.21 25.44 -6.96
N PHE A 45 14.32 25.01 -5.71
CA PHE A 45 13.98 23.68 -5.22
C PHE A 45 12.81 23.77 -4.23
N TYR A 46 11.67 23.17 -4.57
CA TYR A 46 10.43 23.32 -3.82
C TYR A 46 10.62 22.94 -2.33
N LYS A 47 10.23 23.84 -1.42
CA LYS A 47 10.31 23.68 0.05
C LYS A 47 11.67 23.26 0.61
N THR A 48 12.77 23.50 -0.11
CA THR A 48 14.11 23.06 0.29
C THR A 48 14.92 24.17 0.94
N PHE A 49 15.60 23.87 2.03
CA PHE A 49 16.51 24.80 2.72
C PHE A 49 17.95 24.68 2.20
N LEU A 50 18.73 25.76 2.31
CA LEU A 50 20.14 25.78 1.90
C LEU A 50 20.97 24.71 2.64
N SER A 51 20.73 24.51 3.95
CA SER A 51 21.39 23.47 4.74
C SER A 51 21.12 22.07 4.20
N GLN A 52 19.89 21.79 3.76
CA GLN A 52 19.54 20.51 3.11
C GLN A 52 20.20 20.38 1.74
N LEU A 53 20.26 21.45 0.95
CA LEU A 53 20.92 21.39 -0.36
C LEU A 53 22.41 21.06 -0.23
N LYS A 54 23.06 21.55 0.83
CA LYS A 54 24.48 21.28 1.14
C LYS A 54 24.77 19.85 1.61
N THR A 55 23.77 18.98 1.85
CA THR A 55 24.02 17.56 2.18
C THR A 55 24.14 16.66 0.93
N TYR A 56 23.75 17.13 -0.24
CA TYR A 56 23.73 16.31 -1.46
C TYR A 56 25.10 16.16 -2.14
N THR A 57 25.41 14.99 -2.67
CA THR A 57 26.39 14.85 -3.76
C THR A 57 25.66 15.02 -5.09
N LEU A 58 26.39 15.21 -6.20
CA LEU A 58 25.80 15.32 -7.53
C LEU A 58 24.88 14.12 -7.85
N ASP A 59 25.36 12.90 -7.58
CA ASP A 59 24.60 11.67 -7.84
C ASP A 59 23.37 11.55 -6.92
N SER A 60 23.44 11.92 -5.64
CA SER A 60 22.27 11.86 -4.76
C SER A 60 21.25 12.97 -5.05
N LEU A 61 21.69 14.15 -5.50
CA LEU A 61 20.81 15.21 -6.00
C LEU A 61 20.08 14.76 -7.27
N PHE A 62 20.82 14.19 -8.23
CA PHE A 62 20.28 13.66 -9.48
C PHE A 62 19.23 12.58 -9.23
N ASN A 63 19.54 11.59 -8.38
CA ASN A 63 18.61 10.51 -8.04
C ASN A 63 17.34 11.03 -7.35
N ASN A 64 17.43 12.02 -6.45
CA ASN A 64 16.25 12.61 -5.81
C ASN A 64 15.39 13.43 -6.77
N LEU A 65 15.99 14.13 -7.74
CA LEU A 65 15.28 14.86 -8.78
C LEU A 65 14.58 13.91 -9.77
N GLN A 66 15.28 12.88 -10.23
CA GLN A 66 14.72 11.88 -11.15
C GLN A 66 13.60 11.05 -10.49
N GLY A 67 13.76 10.71 -9.20
CA GLY A 67 12.73 10.04 -8.40
C GLY A 67 11.57 10.93 -7.96
N GLY A 68 11.64 12.25 -8.19
CA GLY A 68 10.60 13.21 -7.77
C GLY A 68 10.51 13.44 -6.25
N ILE A 69 11.51 12.98 -5.49
CA ILE A 69 11.64 13.20 -4.04
C ILE A 69 12.00 14.65 -3.77
N LEU A 70 12.91 15.20 -4.59
CA LEU A 70 13.16 16.62 -4.71
C LEU A 70 12.53 17.10 -6.01
N THR A 71 11.92 18.28 -6.00
CA THR A 71 11.31 18.88 -7.20
C THR A 71 11.81 20.30 -7.41
N LEU A 72 11.96 20.68 -8.67
CA LEU A 72 12.21 22.08 -9.01
C LEU A 72 10.92 22.89 -8.79
N ASN A 73 11.04 24.10 -8.29
CA ASN A 73 9.96 25.03 -8.02
C ASN A 73 9.40 25.65 -9.32
N LEU A 74 8.86 24.80 -10.19
CA LEU A 74 8.31 25.16 -11.50
C LEU A 74 6.80 24.82 -11.54
N PRO A 75 5.95 25.63 -12.22
CA PRO A 75 4.51 25.38 -12.29
C PRO A 75 4.11 24.04 -12.93
N ASN A 76 4.93 23.54 -13.86
CA ASN A 76 4.71 22.26 -14.54
C ASN A 76 5.84 21.29 -14.21
N LYS A 77 5.57 19.99 -14.34
CA LYS A 77 6.59 18.93 -14.18
C LYS A 77 7.75 19.12 -15.17
N VAL A 78 8.96 18.79 -14.72
CA VAL A 78 10.16 18.66 -15.56
C VAL A 78 10.02 17.41 -16.45
N ASP A 79 10.37 17.54 -17.73
CA ASP A 79 10.22 16.47 -18.73
C ASP A 79 11.26 15.36 -18.53
N GLU A 80 12.51 15.73 -18.22
CA GLU A 80 13.66 14.83 -18.12
C GLU A 80 14.79 15.45 -17.27
N PHE A 81 15.55 14.62 -16.55
CA PHE A 81 16.85 14.97 -15.96
C PHE A 81 17.94 14.07 -16.54
N LYS A 82 19.14 14.62 -16.80
CA LYS A 82 20.35 13.89 -17.23
C LYS A 82 21.60 14.49 -16.61
N LEU A 83 22.53 13.65 -16.16
CA LEU A 83 23.90 14.08 -15.84
C LEU A 83 24.67 14.46 -17.12
N THR A 84 25.59 15.43 -17.00
CA THR A 84 26.58 15.69 -18.06
C THR A 84 27.58 14.54 -18.16
N SER A 85 28.16 14.34 -19.35
CA SER A 85 29.12 13.25 -19.60
C SER A 85 30.41 13.34 -18.78
N ASN A 86 30.76 14.54 -18.31
CA ASN A 86 31.85 14.86 -17.40
C ASN A 86 31.42 14.91 -15.92
N LYS A 87 30.17 14.55 -15.59
CA LYS A 87 29.59 14.51 -14.23
C LYS A 87 29.86 15.80 -13.42
N ASP A 88 29.55 16.96 -13.98
CA ASP A 88 29.76 18.25 -13.33
C ASP A 88 28.50 19.14 -13.24
N ASP A 89 27.38 18.68 -13.82
CA ASP A 89 26.08 19.36 -13.87
C ASP A 89 24.94 18.34 -14.12
N ILE A 90 23.71 18.76 -13.79
CA ILE A 90 22.46 18.07 -14.10
C ILE A 90 21.71 18.93 -15.13
N ILE A 91 21.62 18.45 -16.36
CA ILE A 91 20.78 19.05 -17.40
C ILE A 91 19.35 18.60 -17.19
N PHE A 92 18.43 19.55 -17.13
CA PHE A 92 16.99 19.26 -17.08
C PHE A 92 16.25 19.84 -18.28
N LYS A 93 15.24 19.10 -18.76
CA LYS A 93 14.40 19.49 -19.89
C LYS A 93 13.06 20.00 -19.36
N TYR A 94 12.66 21.19 -19.76
CA TYR A 94 11.40 21.82 -19.36
C TYR A 94 10.80 22.58 -20.53
N LYS A 95 9.53 22.29 -20.87
CA LYS A 95 8.82 22.91 -22.01
C LYS A 95 9.64 22.82 -23.31
N ASN A 96 10.24 21.66 -23.56
CA ASN A 96 11.14 21.38 -24.70
C ASN A 96 12.47 22.16 -24.78
N LYS A 97 12.79 23.05 -23.84
CA LYS A 97 14.12 23.64 -23.69
C LYS A 97 14.96 22.85 -22.69
N LYS A 98 16.30 22.90 -22.82
CA LYS A 98 17.27 22.30 -21.88
C LYS A 98 17.91 23.41 -21.04
N TYR A 99 18.12 23.12 -19.76
CA TYR A 99 18.68 24.05 -18.79
C TYR A 99 19.76 23.36 -17.96
N SER A 100 20.78 24.13 -17.56
CA SER A 100 21.82 23.72 -16.62
C SER A 100 21.34 23.95 -15.19
N LEU A 101 21.33 22.92 -14.34
CA LEU A 101 21.00 23.09 -12.93
C LEU A 101 22.11 23.85 -12.21
N LYS A 102 23.37 23.66 -12.60
CA LYS A 102 24.54 24.39 -12.11
C LYS A 102 24.39 25.90 -12.27
N ASN A 103 24.08 26.38 -13.48
CA ASN A 103 23.92 27.82 -13.76
C ASN A 103 22.70 28.43 -13.06
N VAL A 104 21.65 27.64 -12.84
CA VAL A 104 20.46 28.07 -12.09
C VAL A 104 20.78 28.14 -10.59
N ALA A 105 21.34 27.06 -10.03
CA ALA A 105 21.57 26.92 -8.60
C ALA A 105 22.73 27.80 -8.10
N SER A 106 23.70 28.17 -8.95
CA SER A 106 24.73 29.17 -8.63
C SER A 106 24.18 30.57 -8.36
N LYS A 107 22.88 30.81 -8.61
CA LYS A 107 22.19 32.05 -8.22
C LYS A 107 21.80 32.05 -6.73
N ILE A 108 21.75 30.89 -6.07
CA ILE A 108 21.35 30.76 -4.66
C ILE A 108 22.42 31.38 -3.75
N ASN A 109 22.02 32.35 -2.92
CA ASN A 109 22.92 33.02 -1.98
C ASN A 109 23.56 32.01 -1.01
N GLY A 110 24.90 32.05 -0.92
CA GLY A 110 25.67 31.19 -0.01
C GLY A 110 25.77 29.71 -0.44
N PHE A 111 25.38 29.39 -1.67
CA PHE A 111 25.56 28.07 -2.27
C PHE A 111 26.59 28.13 -3.40
N ASP A 112 27.58 27.23 -3.36
CA ASP A 112 28.48 26.98 -4.47
C ASP A 112 28.22 25.56 -4.97
N PHE A 113 27.86 25.42 -6.25
CA PHE A 113 27.59 24.11 -6.87
C PHE A 113 28.85 23.21 -6.86
N SER A 114 30.06 23.76 -6.72
CA SER A 114 31.27 22.97 -6.50
C SER A 114 31.26 22.20 -5.17
N GLU A 115 30.46 22.62 -4.17
CA GLU A 115 30.31 21.89 -2.91
C GLU A 115 29.69 20.51 -3.14
N ILE A 116 28.69 20.38 -4.03
CA ILE A 116 28.02 19.10 -4.27
C ILE A 116 28.82 18.15 -5.17
N LEU A 117 29.78 18.68 -5.93
CA LEU A 117 30.74 17.87 -6.70
C LEU A 117 31.80 17.22 -5.79
N ARG A 118 32.08 17.82 -4.63
CA ARG A 118 33.08 17.33 -3.68
C ARG A 118 32.49 16.22 -2.79
N PRO A 119 33.08 15.02 -2.73
CA PRO A 119 32.62 13.96 -1.84
C PRO A 119 32.78 14.36 -0.37
N PHE A 120 32.08 13.66 0.50
CA PHE A 120 32.29 13.78 1.95
C PHE A 120 33.54 13.03 2.39
N THR A 121 34.08 13.45 3.53
CA THR A 121 35.21 12.84 4.24
C THR A 121 35.08 13.16 5.73
N TYR A 122 36.06 12.75 6.55
CA TYR A 122 36.07 13.01 7.99
C TYR A 122 37.36 13.69 8.46
N GLU A 123 37.30 14.35 9.61
CA GLU A 123 38.45 14.92 10.33
C GLU A 123 38.29 14.70 11.83
N ASN A 124 39.39 14.65 12.57
CA ASN A 124 39.36 14.54 14.04
C ASN A 124 39.47 15.92 14.67
N GLU A 125 38.42 16.34 15.38
CA GLU A 125 38.35 17.58 16.15
C GLU A 125 38.07 17.25 17.63
N ASP A 126 38.98 17.65 18.53
CA ASP A 126 38.90 17.41 19.98
C ASP A 126 38.69 15.92 20.36
N GLY A 127 39.31 15.00 19.61
CA GLY A 127 39.19 13.56 19.87
C GLY A 127 37.90 12.92 19.33
N LYS A 128 37.07 13.66 18.60
CA LYS A 128 35.87 13.15 17.92
C LYS A 128 35.96 13.38 16.41
N PHE A 129 35.50 12.43 15.62
CA PHE A 129 35.45 12.57 14.18
C PHE A 129 34.22 13.38 13.72
N ILE A 130 34.41 14.34 12.82
CA ILE A 130 33.34 15.13 12.20
C ILE A 130 33.30 14.88 10.70
N VAL A 131 32.10 14.85 10.10
CA VAL A 131 31.92 14.72 8.65
C VAL A 131 31.88 16.09 7.98
N LYS A 132 32.73 16.27 6.96
CA LYS A 132 32.87 17.50 6.17
C LYS A 132 33.03 17.20 4.68
N ARG A 133 33.00 18.25 3.85
CA ARG A 133 33.42 18.14 2.44
C ARG A 133 34.93 18.00 2.33
N THR A 134 35.37 17.28 1.32
CA THR A 134 36.74 17.27 0.81
C THR A 134 37.17 18.64 0.27
N ARG A 135 38.48 18.82 0.02
CA ARG A 135 39.01 20.04 -0.61
C ARG A 135 38.87 19.95 -2.14
N ASN A 136 39.14 18.79 -2.71
CA ASN A 136 39.05 18.52 -4.15
C ASN A 136 38.05 17.39 -4.46
N ILE A 137 37.51 17.38 -5.68
CA ILE A 137 36.53 16.40 -6.15
C ILE A 137 37.06 14.96 -6.08
N ASN A 138 38.36 14.77 -6.31
CA ASN A 138 39.02 13.46 -6.36
C ASN A 138 39.78 13.13 -5.05
N ASP A 139 39.54 13.86 -3.95
CA ASP A 139 40.15 13.50 -2.67
C ASP A 139 39.56 12.17 -2.19
N ASN A 140 40.43 11.22 -1.86
CA ASN A 140 40.02 9.90 -1.38
C ASN A 140 39.68 9.94 0.11
N THR A 141 38.69 9.15 0.52
CA THR A 141 38.38 8.88 1.92
C THR A 141 38.97 7.52 2.30
N ASP A 142 39.72 7.51 3.39
CA ASP A 142 40.26 6.27 3.98
C ASP A 142 39.11 5.35 4.42
N ILE A 143 39.19 4.09 4.01
CA ILE A 143 38.17 3.06 4.21
C ILE A 143 38.21 2.47 5.63
N ASP A 144 39.34 2.57 6.33
CA ASP A 144 39.55 1.96 7.65
C ASP A 144 38.63 2.58 8.73
N ILE A 145 38.16 3.81 8.54
CA ILE A 145 37.22 4.49 9.45
C ILE A 145 35.93 3.67 9.66
N LEU A 146 35.45 3.01 8.60
CA LEU A 146 34.23 2.20 8.59
C LEU A 146 34.28 1.05 9.60
N PHE A 147 35.49 0.65 10.01
CA PHE A 147 35.78 -0.47 10.91
C PHE A 147 36.39 -0.04 12.25
N LYS A 148 36.57 1.27 12.47
CA LYS A 148 37.35 1.84 13.59
C LYS A 148 36.88 1.36 14.95
N LEU A 149 35.60 1.56 15.28
CA LEU A 149 35.05 1.16 16.58
C LEU A 149 35.10 -0.35 16.82
N LYS A 150 34.97 -1.13 15.74
CA LYS A 150 34.97 -2.59 15.75
C LYS A 150 36.34 -3.17 16.07
N THR A 151 37.35 -2.69 15.37
CA THR A 151 38.74 -3.13 15.54
C THR A 151 39.35 -2.73 16.87
N GLU A 152 38.84 -1.67 17.50
CA GLU A 152 39.25 -1.21 18.84
C GLU A 152 38.45 -1.85 19.98
N GLY A 153 37.54 -2.81 19.71
CA GLY A 153 36.76 -3.50 20.73
C GLY A 153 35.72 -2.62 21.45
N LYS A 154 35.33 -1.48 20.85
CA LYS A 154 34.43 -0.49 21.46
C LYS A 154 32.95 -0.74 21.18
N LEU A 155 32.63 -1.81 20.44
CA LEU A 155 31.27 -2.21 20.10
C LEU A 155 30.71 -3.20 21.12
N ASP A 156 30.01 -2.68 22.13
CA ASP A 156 29.08 -3.48 22.93
C ASP A 156 27.69 -3.46 22.28
N TYR A 157 26.98 -4.59 22.30
CA TYR A 157 25.73 -4.80 21.55
C TYR A 157 24.59 -5.28 22.44
N SER A 158 23.67 -4.38 22.71
CA SER A 158 22.41 -4.62 23.42
C SER A 158 21.19 -4.06 22.67
N ASP A 159 21.30 -2.85 22.10
CA ASP A 159 20.25 -2.19 21.27
C ASP A 159 20.89 -1.12 20.36
N PHE A 160 20.26 -0.81 19.21
CA PHE A 160 20.67 0.29 18.32
C PHE A 160 20.68 1.65 19.04
N PHE A 161 19.67 1.94 19.87
CA PHE A 161 19.61 3.23 20.58
C PHE A 161 20.76 3.38 21.57
N GLU A 162 21.15 2.28 22.23
CA GLU A 162 22.33 2.24 23.09
C GLU A 162 23.62 2.41 22.29
N TYR A 163 23.76 1.71 21.16
CA TYR A 163 24.91 1.88 20.26
C TYR A 163 25.06 3.32 19.76
N LYS A 164 23.96 3.95 19.32
CA LYS A 164 23.95 5.35 18.88
C LYS A 164 24.35 6.31 20.01
N SER A 165 23.72 6.18 21.18
CA SER A 165 23.85 7.17 22.28
C SER A 165 25.11 7.00 23.12
N LYS A 166 25.52 5.77 23.46
CA LYS A 166 26.64 5.51 24.37
C LYS A 166 27.98 5.34 23.66
N ILE A 167 27.99 4.79 22.45
CA ILE A 167 29.23 4.47 21.73
C ILE A 167 29.46 5.51 20.63
N PHE A 168 28.58 5.58 19.64
CA PHE A 168 28.79 6.39 18.44
C PHE A 168 28.88 7.91 18.73
N GLN A 169 27.95 8.49 19.49
CA GLN A 169 28.00 9.92 19.87
C GLN A 169 29.21 10.30 20.75
N ASN A 170 29.95 9.33 21.30
CA ASN A 170 31.20 9.57 22.01
C ASN A 170 32.43 9.63 21.09
N TYR A 171 32.39 9.00 19.91
CA TYR A 171 33.49 9.04 18.93
C TYR A 171 33.25 9.99 17.76
N TYR A 172 32.00 10.37 17.51
CA TYR A 172 31.63 11.23 16.39
C TYR A 172 30.91 12.50 16.85
N LYS A 173 31.19 13.61 16.17
CA LYS A 173 30.47 14.89 16.27
C LYS A 173 29.50 15.02 15.09
N LYS A 174 28.37 15.67 15.34
CA LYS A 174 27.41 16.03 14.30
C LYS A 174 28.08 16.93 13.25
N GLY A 175 28.19 16.46 12.02
CA GLY A 175 28.78 17.17 10.89
C GLY A 175 27.74 17.79 9.95
N ILE A 176 28.13 18.02 8.69
CA ILE A 176 27.23 18.56 7.64
C ILE A 176 26.05 17.62 7.36
N LEU A 177 26.23 16.30 7.55
CA LEU A 177 25.25 15.26 7.22
C LEU A 177 24.35 14.83 8.39
N ASP A 178 24.29 15.61 9.46
CA ASP A 178 23.70 15.20 10.73
C ASP A 178 24.32 13.87 11.24
N ASP A 179 23.60 13.09 12.06
CA ASP A 179 24.05 11.77 12.51
C ASP A 179 23.93 10.70 11.41
N LEU A 180 23.16 10.93 10.34
CA LEU A 180 22.55 9.86 9.54
C LEU A 180 23.51 9.10 8.61
N SER A 181 24.67 9.69 8.29
CA SER A 181 25.57 9.13 7.27
C SER A 181 27.04 9.18 7.67
N ILE A 182 27.34 9.23 8.97
CA ILE A 182 28.71 9.21 9.51
C ILE A 182 29.37 7.86 9.18
N PRO A 183 30.67 7.81 8.81
CA PRO A 183 31.29 6.65 8.19
C PRO A 183 31.72 5.59 9.22
N ASP A 184 30.73 4.98 9.88
CA ASP A 184 30.86 3.72 10.61
C ASP A 184 29.92 2.69 9.98
N LEU A 185 30.44 1.56 9.49
CA LEU A 185 29.66 0.62 8.69
C LEU A 185 28.58 -0.10 9.51
N GLN A 186 28.79 -0.31 10.81
CA GLN A 186 27.78 -0.90 11.68
C GLN A 186 26.64 0.09 11.95
N TYR A 187 26.97 1.37 12.14
CA TYR A 187 25.97 2.42 12.29
C TYR A 187 25.16 2.63 11.02
N MET A 188 25.82 2.76 9.87
CA MET A 188 25.16 2.96 8.58
C MET A 188 24.28 1.77 8.22
N LEU A 189 24.76 0.53 8.40
CA LEU A 189 23.97 -0.69 8.19
C LEU A 189 22.66 -0.68 9.01
N GLN A 190 22.74 -0.43 10.32
CA GLN A 190 21.55 -0.46 11.17
C GLN A 190 20.64 0.76 10.93
N SER A 191 21.21 1.94 10.68
CA SER A 191 20.47 3.15 10.28
C SER A 191 19.69 2.94 8.98
N ALA A 192 20.32 2.33 7.97
CA ALA A 192 19.71 1.96 6.70
C ALA A 192 18.59 0.91 6.87
N PHE A 193 18.63 0.09 7.91
CA PHE A 193 17.64 -0.96 8.15
C PHE A 193 16.41 -0.52 8.95
N ILE A 194 16.57 0.43 9.90
CA ILE A 194 15.48 0.88 10.78
C ILE A 194 14.74 2.13 10.27
N ASN A 195 15.42 3.04 9.57
CA ASN A 195 14.85 4.34 9.18
C ASN A 195 14.17 4.23 7.83
N SER A 196 13.03 4.88 7.61
CA SER A 196 12.42 4.97 6.27
C SER A 196 13.23 5.88 5.33
N ASN A 197 13.20 5.57 4.03
CA ASN A 197 13.81 6.38 2.98
C ASN A 197 12.91 6.38 1.74
N SER A 198 12.57 7.56 1.24
CA SER A 198 11.69 7.73 0.06
C SER A 198 12.29 7.24 -1.25
N GLN A 199 13.62 7.05 -1.34
CA GLN A 199 14.28 6.35 -2.45
C GLN A 199 14.00 4.84 -2.45
N PHE A 200 13.66 4.27 -1.29
CA PHE A 200 13.49 2.83 -1.08
C PHE A 200 12.10 2.52 -0.46
N PRO A 201 10.99 2.94 -1.09
CA PRO A 201 9.65 2.86 -0.49
C PRO A 201 9.19 1.41 -0.26
N ILE A 202 9.75 0.46 -1.02
CA ILE A 202 9.49 -0.98 -0.96
C ILE A 202 10.29 -1.73 0.12
N GLN A 203 11.25 -1.06 0.79
CA GLN A 203 12.03 -1.67 1.87
C GLN A 203 11.16 -1.85 3.11
N VAL A 204 11.11 -3.07 3.65
CA VAL A 204 10.46 -3.33 4.93
C VAL A 204 11.43 -2.98 6.07
N LEU A 205 10.99 -2.11 6.98
CA LEU A 205 11.78 -1.71 8.14
C LEU A 205 11.91 -2.85 9.15
N SER A 206 13.01 -2.87 9.92
CA SER A 206 13.28 -3.90 10.92
C SER A 206 12.09 -4.22 11.83
N ILE A 207 11.40 -3.20 12.35
CA ILE A 207 10.26 -3.31 13.27
C ILE A 207 9.03 -4.01 12.65
N ASN A 208 8.97 -4.10 11.32
CA ASN A 208 7.88 -4.68 10.54
C ASN A 208 8.24 -6.05 9.92
N THR A 209 9.49 -6.51 10.03
CA THR A 209 9.92 -7.84 9.54
C THR A 209 10.56 -8.66 10.64
N ARG A 210 10.30 -9.97 10.68
CA ARG A 210 10.99 -10.90 11.59
C ARG A 210 12.39 -11.25 11.07
N SER A 211 13.30 -11.63 11.96
CA SER A 211 14.68 -12.04 11.60
C SER A 211 14.68 -13.20 10.61
N LYS A 212 13.85 -14.22 10.86
CA LYS A 212 13.62 -15.36 9.95
C LYS A 212 13.13 -14.95 8.57
N ALA A 213 12.24 -13.96 8.49
CA ALA A 213 11.65 -13.52 7.23
C ALA A 213 12.68 -12.74 6.39
N PHE A 214 13.42 -11.81 6.99
CA PHE A 214 14.50 -11.09 6.31
C PHE A 214 15.62 -12.05 5.86
N PHE A 215 16.01 -13.00 6.71
CA PHE A 215 17.02 -14.01 6.38
C PHE A 215 16.65 -14.87 5.14
N LYS A 216 15.36 -15.15 4.93
CA LYS A 216 14.87 -15.89 3.76
C LYS A 216 14.57 -15.00 2.55
N SER A 217 14.30 -13.71 2.76
CA SER A 217 13.95 -12.76 1.70
C SER A 217 15.20 -12.17 1.03
N LYS A 218 15.69 -12.82 -0.04
CA LYS A 218 16.83 -12.29 -0.81
C LYS A 218 16.52 -10.91 -1.40
N PHE A 219 15.28 -10.68 -1.83
CA PHE A 219 14.78 -9.38 -2.28
C PHE A 219 15.01 -8.24 -1.27
N GLN A 220 14.61 -8.43 0.00
CA GLN A 220 14.81 -7.40 1.03
C GLN A 220 16.29 -7.24 1.43
N GLN A 221 17.10 -8.30 1.34
CA GLN A 221 18.55 -8.20 1.50
C GLN A 221 19.17 -7.35 0.39
N ASP A 222 18.81 -7.56 -0.87
CA ASP A 222 19.35 -6.83 -2.02
C ASP A 222 18.91 -5.36 -2.03
N ILE A 223 17.70 -5.05 -1.54
CA ILE A 223 17.28 -3.67 -1.28
C ILE A 223 18.17 -3.01 -0.22
N LEU A 224 18.50 -3.70 0.88
CA LEU A 224 19.35 -3.16 1.93
C LEU A 224 20.82 -3.03 1.48
N GLU A 225 21.35 -4.00 0.70
CA GLU A 225 22.66 -3.89 0.02
C GLU A 225 22.70 -2.63 -0.86
N LYS A 226 21.70 -2.42 -1.71
CA LYS A 226 21.59 -1.26 -2.59
C LYS A 226 21.45 0.06 -1.83
N ARG A 227 20.68 0.08 -0.75
CA ARG A 227 20.53 1.28 0.10
C ARG A 227 21.82 1.64 0.81
N LEU A 228 22.49 0.68 1.46
CA LEU A 228 23.76 0.92 2.12
C LEU A 228 24.84 1.35 1.11
N SER A 229 24.79 0.82 -0.11
CA SER A 229 25.62 1.29 -1.23
C SER A 229 25.37 2.77 -1.55
N ASN A 230 24.11 3.19 -1.70
CA ASN A 230 23.77 4.60 -1.92
C ASN A 230 24.20 5.52 -0.76
N GLU A 231 24.07 5.06 0.49
CA GLU A 231 24.50 5.82 1.67
C GLU A 231 26.04 5.93 1.77
N LEU A 232 26.78 4.91 1.33
CA LEU A 232 28.26 4.94 1.27
C LEU A 232 28.80 5.75 0.08
N LYS A 233 28.11 5.79 -1.07
CA LYS A 233 28.52 6.53 -2.29
C LYS A 233 28.63 8.06 -2.14
N ILE A 234 28.21 8.62 -1.01
CA ILE A 234 28.44 10.04 -0.70
C ILE A 234 29.91 10.32 -0.33
N TYR A 235 30.65 9.27 0.04
CA TYR A 235 32.09 9.27 0.26
C TYR A 235 32.81 8.72 -0.98
N ASN A 236 34.04 9.17 -1.19
CA ASN A 236 34.93 8.62 -2.20
C ASN A 236 35.87 7.58 -1.55
N PHE A 237 35.32 6.43 -1.15
CA PHE A 237 36.12 5.35 -0.59
C PHE A 237 36.95 4.65 -1.67
N THR A 238 38.26 4.56 -1.45
CA THR A 238 39.19 3.90 -2.36
C THR A 238 40.17 3.03 -1.59
N SER A 239 40.54 1.87 -2.14
CA SER A 239 41.51 0.96 -1.55
C SER A 239 42.22 0.19 -2.66
N ASN A 240 43.55 0.04 -2.59
CA ASN A 240 44.35 -0.69 -3.58
C ASN A 240 44.14 -0.26 -5.05
N GLY A 241 43.79 1.00 -5.29
CA GLY A 241 43.46 1.53 -6.63
C GLY A 241 42.04 1.24 -7.12
N LEU A 242 41.24 0.50 -6.35
CA LEU A 242 39.81 0.27 -6.58
C LEU A 242 38.98 1.40 -5.97
N ILE A 243 37.85 1.71 -6.60
CA ILE A 243 36.87 2.71 -6.16
C ILE A 243 35.58 1.99 -5.77
N PHE A 244 34.99 2.35 -4.64
CA PHE A 244 33.78 1.73 -4.14
C PHE A 244 32.58 1.93 -5.11
N ASP A 245 31.89 0.83 -5.44
CA ASP A 245 30.61 0.87 -6.15
C ASP A 245 29.47 0.24 -5.34
N HIS A 246 29.63 -0.94 -4.75
CA HIS A 246 28.49 -1.56 -4.07
C HIS A 246 28.85 -2.50 -2.92
N VAL A 247 27.85 -2.78 -2.10
CA VAL A 247 27.91 -3.63 -0.91
C VAL A 247 27.48 -5.06 -1.26
N LYS A 248 28.14 -6.05 -0.67
CA LYS A 248 27.65 -7.43 -0.64
C LYS A 248 27.51 -7.98 0.78
N PHE A 249 26.38 -8.60 1.09
CA PHE A 249 26.21 -9.36 2.32
C PHE A 249 26.59 -10.83 2.11
N ASN A 250 27.42 -11.35 3.03
CA ASN A 250 27.97 -12.69 3.02
C ASN A 250 27.73 -13.39 4.36
N ASN A 251 27.72 -14.72 4.37
CA ASN A 251 27.66 -15.55 5.59
C ASN A 251 26.55 -15.17 6.59
N LEU A 252 25.36 -14.80 6.10
CA LEU A 252 24.22 -14.47 6.96
C LEU A 252 23.89 -15.66 7.88
N LYS A 253 23.65 -15.39 9.16
CA LYS A 253 23.25 -16.36 10.19
C LYS A 253 22.23 -15.73 11.12
N ILE A 254 21.19 -16.46 11.49
CA ILE A 254 20.27 -16.05 12.56
C ILE A 254 20.89 -16.47 13.90
N ASP A 255 20.90 -15.54 14.85
CA ASP A 255 21.22 -15.79 16.26
C ASP A 255 20.13 -15.14 17.10
N THR A 256 19.17 -15.96 17.56
CA THR A 256 17.99 -15.50 18.33
C THR A 256 17.22 -14.40 17.55
N ASP A 257 17.08 -13.19 18.12
CA ASP A 257 16.41 -12.04 17.49
C ASP A 257 17.38 -11.15 16.66
N THR A 258 18.61 -11.62 16.39
CA THR A 258 19.67 -10.90 15.66
C THR A 258 20.05 -11.65 14.37
N ILE A 259 20.44 -10.92 13.32
CA ILE A 259 21.13 -11.50 12.17
C ILE A 259 22.59 -11.08 12.19
N LYS A 260 23.49 -12.06 12.15
CA LYS A 260 24.93 -11.87 11.98
C LYS A 260 25.28 -12.02 10.51
N LEU A 261 26.15 -11.17 9.97
CA LEU A 261 26.60 -11.22 8.57
C LEU A 261 28.00 -10.62 8.39
N ASN A 262 28.71 -11.04 7.35
CA ASN A 262 29.90 -10.34 6.87
C ASN A 262 29.49 -9.36 5.76
N ILE A 263 30.22 -8.24 5.66
CA ILE A 263 30.03 -7.25 4.59
C ILE A 263 31.29 -7.17 3.75
N ASP A 264 31.14 -7.23 2.43
CA ASP A 264 32.18 -6.85 1.48
C ASP A 264 31.82 -5.54 0.77
N LEU A 265 32.83 -4.77 0.40
CA LEU A 265 32.72 -3.51 -0.34
C LEU A 265 33.46 -3.71 -1.67
N LEU A 266 32.72 -3.66 -2.77
CA LEU A 266 33.17 -4.07 -4.10
C LEU A 266 33.26 -2.88 -5.06
N ASP A 267 34.13 -2.99 -6.06
CA ASP A 267 34.18 -2.09 -7.22
C ASP A 267 33.13 -2.45 -8.28
N ALA A 268 33.08 -1.70 -9.38
CA ALA A 268 32.15 -1.93 -10.49
C ALA A 268 32.40 -3.24 -11.28
N ASN A 269 33.42 -4.02 -10.91
CA ASN A 269 33.79 -5.30 -11.53
C ASN A 269 33.84 -6.44 -10.48
N ASP A 270 33.13 -6.29 -9.37
CA ASP A 270 33.04 -7.23 -8.24
C ASP A 270 34.37 -7.51 -7.49
N ASN A 271 35.40 -6.67 -7.68
CA ASN A 271 36.65 -6.77 -6.93
C ASN A 271 36.51 -6.12 -5.56
N SER A 272 36.90 -6.83 -4.51
CA SER A 272 36.82 -6.31 -3.14
C SER A 272 37.90 -5.28 -2.81
N LEU A 273 37.47 -4.16 -2.22
CA LEU A 273 38.30 -3.13 -1.61
C LEU A 273 38.89 -3.58 -0.25
N LEU A 274 38.36 -4.65 0.35
CA LEU A 274 38.65 -5.07 1.72
C LEU A 274 39.76 -6.11 1.81
N SER A 275 40.60 -5.95 2.83
CA SER A 275 41.51 -7.01 3.28
C SER A 275 40.74 -8.15 3.98
N ASP A 276 41.34 -9.34 4.06
CA ASP A 276 40.72 -10.51 4.70
C ASP A 276 40.38 -10.28 6.19
N LYS A 277 41.16 -9.41 6.85
CA LYS A 277 40.88 -8.90 8.21
C LYS A 277 39.51 -8.22 8.27
N TYR A 278 39.15 -7.40 7.29
CA TYR A 278 37.88 -6.67 7.28
C TYR A 278 36.73 -7.52 6.75
N LYS A 279 36.95 -8.36 5.73
CA LYS A 279 35.96 -9.32 5.22
C LYS A 279 35.44 -10.29 6.29
N SER A 280 36.31 -10.69 7.22
CA SER A 280 35.96 -11.60 8.31
C SER A 280 35.18 -10.95 9.47
N LEU A 281 35.02 -9.61 9.50
CA LEU A 281 34.30 -8.92 10.58
C LEU A 281 32.79 -9.21 10.53
N GLU A 282 32.24 -9.71 11.64
CA GLU A 282 30.82 -10.03 11.80
C GLU A 282 30.00 -8.80 12.22
N PHE A 283 29.16 -8.28 11.33
CA PHE A 283 28.16 -7.22 11.58
C PHE A 283 26.85 -7.82 12.07
N LYS A 284 26.06 -7.00 12.77
CA LYS A 284 24.77 -7.41 13.35
C LYS A 284 23.65 -6.51 12.83
N LEU A 285 22.53 -7.12 12.48
CA LEU A 285 21.24 -6.45 12.33
C LEU A 285 20.38 -6.80 13.56
N THR A 286 19.76 -5.78 14.16
CA THR A 286 18.91 -5.91 15.35
C THR A 286 17.55 -5.23 15.14
N ASN A 287 16.72 -5.19 16.18
CA ASN A 287 15.43 -4.49 16.21
C ASN A 287 14.41 -5.04 15.21
N PHE A 288 14.50 -6.34 14.91
CA PHE A 288 13.50 -7.10 14.16
C PHE A 288 12.16 -7.14 14.91
N SER A 289 11.06 -7.26 14.16
CA SER A 289 9.77 -7.60 14.72
C SER A 289 9.82 -8.97 15.41
N LYS A 290 9.14 -9.12 16.54
CA LYS A 290 8.91 -10.42 17.19
C LYS A 290 7.71 -11.17 16.63
N GLY A 291 7.05 -10.65 15.58
CA GLY A 291 5.78 -11.18 15.07
C GLY A 291 4.62 -11.04 16.05
N GLN A 292 4.78 -10.26 17.11
CA GLN A 292 3.79 -10.03 18.16
C GLN A 292 2.90 -8.84 17.81
N SER A 293 1.61 -8.97 18.07
CA SER A 293 0.65 -7.88 17.98
C SER A 293 0.34 -7.31 19.36
N ASP A 294 0.43 -5.98 19.50
CA ASP A 294 0.11 -5.28 20.75
C ASP A 294 -1.40 -5.08 20.96
N ILE A 295 -2.21 -5.30 19.93
CA ILE A 295 -3.66 -5.04 19.93
C ILE A 295 -4.47 -6.35 20.10
N TYR A 296 -3.93 -7.47 19.65
CA TYR A 296 -4.65 -8.75 19.59
C TYR A 296 -4.11 -9.72 20.64
N PHE A 297 -4.99 -10.25 21.48
CA PHE A 297 -4.65 -11.14 22.59
C PHE A 297 -5.45 -12.43 22.51
N ASP A 298 -4.80 -13.57 22.73
CA ASP A 298 -5.46 -14.87 22.88
C ASP A 298 -6.54 -14.77 23.96
N LEU A 299 -7.76 -15.13 23.60
CA LEU A 299 -8.96 -14.84 24.39
C LEU A 299 -8.98 -15.61 25.71
N LYS A 300 -8.36 -16.80 25.75
CA LYS A 300 -8.31 -17.68 26.92
C LYS A 300 -7.14 -17.35 27.85
N THR A 301 -5.94 -17.22 27.30
CA THR A 301 -4.68 -17.04 28.06
C THR A 301 -4.27 -15.60 28.28
N LYS A 302 -4.86 -14.66 27.54
CA LYS A 302 -4.47 -13.23 27.46
C LYS A 302 -3.03 -12.98 26.97
N ALA A 303 -2.37 -13.99 26.40
CA ALA A 303 -1.08 -13.82 25.74
C ALA A 303 -1.23 -12.97 24.46
N LYS A 304 -0.22 -12.16 24.12
CA LYS A 304 -0.21 -11.44 22.83
C LYS A 304 -0.22 -12.42 21.66
N LEU A 305 -1.03 -12.13 20.64
CA LEU A 305 -0.99 -12.86 19.39
C LEU A 305 0.42 -12.80 18.80
N THR A 306 1.03 -13.96 18.63
CA THR A 306 2.34 -14.10 18.00
C THR A 306 2.17 -14.92 16.71
N ILE A 307 2.48 -14.31 15.57
CA ILE A 307 2.53 -15.00 14.28
C ILE A 307 4.01 -15.10 13.89
N ASP A 308 4.73 -16.07 14.45
CA ASP A 308 6.13 -16.37 14.12
C ASP A 308 6.30 -17.77 13.50
N ASN A 309 5.83 -17.95 12.27
CA ASN A 309 6.07 -19.14 11.46
C ASN A 309 7.34 -18.99 10.60
N ASP A 310 7.97 -20.08 10.17
CA ASP A 310 9.23 -19.97 9.42
C ASP A 310 9.07 -19.44 7.97
N GLU A 311 7.87 -19.04 7.57
CA GLU A 311 7.54 -18.46 6.26
C GLU A 311 7.85 -16.96 6.21
N VAL A 312 8.07 -16.43 5.00
CA VAL A 312 8.06 -14.99 4.72
C VAL A 312 6.61 -14.58 4.45
N LYS A 313 6.06 -13.63 5.21
CA LYS A 313 4.71 -13.09 4.92
C LYS A 313 4.78 -12.04 3.82
N PHE A 314 3.64 -11.78 3.18
CA PHE A 314 3.56 -10.80 2.10
C PHE A 314 3.99 -9.38 2.53
N ASN A 315 3.58 -8.94 3.72
CA ASN A 315 3.97 -7.67 4.34
C ASN A 315 5.39 -7.64 4.92
N GLU A 316 6.13 -8.76 4.87
CA GLU A 316 7.56 -8.85 5.20
C GLU A 316 8.43 -8.93 3.93
N LEU A 317 7.83 -9.31 2.80
CA LEU A 317 8.44 -9.22 1.47
C LEU A 317 8.29 -7.83 0.85
N VAL A 318 7.14 -7.18 1.06
CA VAL A 318 6.77 -5.88 0.47
C VAL A 318 6.32 -4.93 1.58
N ASN A 319 6.77 -3.68 1.53
CA ASN A 319 6.42 -2.66 2.52
C ASN A 319 5.04 -2.04 2.24
N ASN A 320 4.14 -2.09 3.23
CA ASN A 320 2.78 -1.55 3.17
C ASN A 320 2.00 -1.87 1.87
N PRO A 321 1.88 -3.16 1.49
CA PRO A 321 1.02 -3.57 0.39
C PRO A 321 -0.44 -3.18 0.68
N GLU A 322 -1.20 -2.89 -0.37
CA GLU A 322 -2.57 -2.39 -0.23
C GLU A 322 -3.49 -3.01 -1.29
N ILE A 323 -4.62 -3.54 -0.84
CA ILE A 323 -5.70 -4.06 -1.68
C ILE A 323 -6.54 -2.88 -2.18
N LYS A 324 -6.53 -2.66 -3.49
CA LYS A 324 -7.34 -1.64 -4.16
C LYS A 324 -8.45 -2.25 -5.00
N PHE A 325 -9.57 -1.55 -5.09
CA PHE A 325 -10.70 -1.87 -5.95
C PHE A 325 -10.68 -1.00 -7.21
N LYS A 326 -11.02 -1.60 -8.35
CA LYS A 326 -11.33 -0.87 -9.59
C LYS A 326 -12.62 -0.05 -9.40
N PRO A 327 -12.85 1.00 -10.22
CA PRO A 327 -14.07 1.80 -10.15
C PRO A 327 -15.33 0.92 -10.22
N ASN A 328 -16.19 1.06 -9.22
CA ASN A 328 -17.36 0.22 -9.02
C ASN A 328 -18.57 1.02 -8.50
N PRO A 329 -19.81 0.52 -8.64
CA PRO A 329 -21.03 1.21 -8.21
C PRO A 329 -21.11 1.60 -6.74
N LEU A 330 -20.39 0.92 -5.86
CA LEU A 330 -20.37 1.22 -4.42
C LEU A 330 -19.21 2.15 -4.03
N SER A 331 -18.43 2.61 -5.01
CA SER A 331 -17.32 3.57 -4.86
C SER A 331 -16.18 3.14 -3.93
N TYR A 332 -16.06 1.83 -3.63
CA TYR A 332 -14.91 1.29 -2.91
C TYR A 332 -13.62 1.53 -3.70
N LYS A 333 -12.55 1.94 -3.01
CA LYS A 333 -11.20 2.16 -3.57
C LYS A 333 -10.19 1.27 -2.87
N THR A 334 -10.36 1.02 -1.57
CA THR A 334 -9.48 0.19 -0.74
C THR A 334 -10.30 -0.66 0.23
N ILE A 335 -9.66 -1.59 0.95
CA ILE A 335 -10.32 -2.32 2.06
C ILE A 335 -10.75 -1.39 3.20
N ASP A 336 -10.10 -0.23 3.41
CA ASP A 336 -10.53 0.75 4.42
C ASP A 336 -11.92 1.37 4.10
N ASP A 337 -12.34 1.43 2.82
CA ASP A 337 -13.69 1.90 2.45
C ASP A 337 -14.80 0.91 2.84
N LEU A 338 -14.45 -0.33 3.20
CA LEU A 338 -15.36 -1.33 3.77
C LEU A 338 -15.44 -1.24 5.30
N MET A 339 -14.74 -0.28 5.89
CA MET A 339 -14.34 -0.30 7.31
C MET A 339 -14.47 1.06 8.02
N HIS A 340 -14.55 2.17 7.29
CA HIS A 340 -14.61 3.52 7.86
C HIS A 340 -16.05 3.94 8.25
N PRO A 341 -16.29 4.64 9.37
CA PRO A 341 -17.44 4.29 10.22
C PRO A 341 -18.52 5.39 10.36
N THR A 342 -19.09 5.89 9.26
CA THR A 342 -20.19 6.89 9.35
C THR A 342 -21.51 6.46 8.73
N LYS A 343 -21.73 5.16 8.54
CA LYS A 343 -23.07 4.57 8.55
C LYS A 343 -23.04 3.23 9.28
N GLY A 344 -24.02 2.96 10.14
CA GLY A 344 -24.05 1.74 10.97
C GLY A 344 -24.11 0.43 10.16
N TYR A 345 -24.46 0.50 8.87
CA TYR A 345 -24.51 -0.64 7.95
C TYR A 345 -23.22 -0.94 7.18
N GLU A 346 -22.18 -0.12 7.33
CA GLU A 346 -20.85 -0.34 6.75
C GLU A 346 -19.97 -1.23 7.66
N ALA A 347 -20.57 -1.91 8.65
CA ALA A 347 -19.91 -2.89 9.50
C ALA A 347 -19.50 -4.14 8.72
N PHE A 348 -18.38 -4.76 9.11
CA PHE A 348 -17.75 -5.83 8.34
C PHE A 348 -17.22 -6.97 9.22
N ASN A 349 -17.16 -8.19 8.68
CA ASN A 349 -16.64 -9.39 9.35
C ASN A 349 -15.93 -10.30 8.32
N LEU A 350 -15.20 -11.33 8.75
CA LEU A 350 -14.44 -12.19 7.81
C LEU A 350 -15.31 -12.86 6.74
N ASN A 351 -16.56 -13.17 7.04
CA ASN A 351 -17.48 -13.82 6.12
C ASN A 351 -17.90 -12.87 4.97
N ASN A 352 -18.12 -11.60 5.33
CA ASN A 352 -18.29 -10.49 4.41
C ASN A 352 -17.03 -10.22 3.59
N THR A 353 -15.84 -10.24 4.22
CA THR A 353 -14.54 -10.10 3.54
C THR A 353 -14.35 -11.18 2.50
N GLU A 354 -14.57 -12.44 2.85
CA GLU A 354 -14.49 -13.60 1.96
C GLU A 354 -15.42 -13.47 0.76
N MET A 355 -16.68 -13.05 0.99
CA MET A 355 -17.66 -12.83 -0.07
C MET A 355 -17.22 -11.72 -1.03
N LEU A 356 -16.82 -10.53 -0.53
CA LEU A 356 -16.37 -9.45 -1.41
C LEU A 356 -15.09 -9.81 -2.17
N LEU A 357 -14.11 -10.42 -1.52
CA LEU A 357 -12.89 -10.89 -2.20
C LEU A 357 -13.20 -11.90 -3.31
N SER A 358 -14.19 -12.78 -3.11
CA SER A 358 -14.64 -13.76 -4.12
C SER A 358 -15.41 -13.11 -5.28
N GLU A 359 -16.39 -12.25 -5.00
CA GLU A 359 -17.27 -11.65 -6.03
C GLU A 359 -16.60 -10.47 -6.79
N LEU A 360 -15.57 -9.86 -6.19
CA LEU A 360 -14.79 -8.75 -6.76
C LEU A 360 -13.36 -9.17 -7.13
N LYS A 361 -13.03 -10.47 -7.19
CA LYS A 361 -11.66 -10.95 -7.50
C LYS A 361 -11.06 -10.32 -8.76
N ASP A 362 -11.86 -10.16 -9.82
CA ASP A 362 -11.44 -9.60 -11.11
C ASP A 362 -11.44 -8.05 -11.08
N ASP A 363 -12.02 -7.45 -10.04
CA ASP A 363 -12.12 -6.02 -9.76
C ASP A 363 -11.08 -5.56 -8.71
N ILE A 364 -10.25 -6.46 -8.18
CA ILE A 364 -9.22 -6.17 -7.17
C ILE A 364 -7.83 -6.06 -7.80
N LEU A 365 -6.99 -5.20 -7.24
CA LEU A 365 -5.58 -5.02 -7.58
C LEU A 365 -4.74 -4.95 -6.29
N LEU A 366 -3.58 -5.59 -6.29
CA LEU A 366 -2.55 -5.36 -5.27
C LEU A 366 -1.68 -4.18 -5.69
N SER A 367 -1.43 -3.27 -4.76
CA SER A 367 -0.68 -2.03 -4.99
C SER A 367 0.39 -1.82 -3.92
N ASN A 368 1.27 -0.84 -4.17
CA ASN A 368 2.56 -0.65 -3.46
C ASN A 368 3.52 -1.84 -3.64
N THR A 369 3.32 -2.62 -4.70
CA THR A 369 4.11 -3.81 -5.07
C THR A 369 5.25 -3.47 -6.05
N PRO A 370 6.41 -4.16 -5.98
CA PRO A 370 7.50 -3.97 -6.94
C PRO A 370 7.16 -4.59 -8.30
N ALA A 371 7.56 -3.94 -9.39
CA ALA A 371 7.25 -4.37 -10.77
C ALA A 371 7.91 -5.70 -11.20
N GLU A 372 8.90 -6.18 -10.46
CA GLU A 372 9.56 -7.46 -10.71
C GLU A 372 8.70 -8.68 -10.33
N PHE A 373 7.63 -8.51 -9.55
CA PHE A 373 6.65 -9.58 -9.21
C PHE A 373 5.35 -9.45 -10.04
N ASP A 374 4.53 -10.50 -10.08
CA ASP A 374 3.14 -10.49 -10.58
C ASP A 374 2.21 -11.12 -9.52
N PHE A 375 2.04 -10.41 -8.41
CA PHE A 375 1.25 -10.87 -7.27
C PHE A 375 -0.26 -10.88 -7.57
N LYS A 376 -0.89 -12.02 -7.30
CA LYS A 376 -2.33 -12.25 -7.42
C LYS A 376 -2.88 -12.85 -6.13
N ILE A 377 -4.12 -12.49 -5.81
CA ILE A 377 -4.87 -13.17 -4.74
C ILE A 377 -5.31 -14.53 -5.28
N ASP A 378 -4.90 -15.61 -4.62
CA ASP A 378 -5.38 -16.97 -4.91
C ASP A 378 -6.70 -17.23 -4.17
N LYS A 379 -6.63 -17.24 -2.83
CA LYS A 379 -7.79 -17.50 -1.96
C LYS A 379 -7.70 -16.78 -0.61
N PHE A 380 -8.84 -16.73 0.06
CA PHE A 380 -9.00 -16.29 1.44
C PHE A 380 -9.34 -17.50 2.32
N GLU A 381 -8.77 -17.56 3.51
CA GLU A 381 -8.99 -18.62 4.50
C GLU A 381 -9.28 -18.01 5.87
N LYS A 382 -10.33 -18.47 6.56
CA LYS A 382 -10.56 -18.18 7.99
C LYS A 382 -9.47 -18.89 8.81
N THR A 383 -8.82 -18.18 9.74
CA THR A 383 -7.74 -18.78 10.56
C THR A 383 -8.24 -19.25 11.92
N LYS A 384 -7.52 -20.22 12.50
CA LYS A 384 -7.74 -20.71 13.87
C LYS A 384 -7.05 -19.86 14.94
N LEU A 385 -6.45 -18.72 14.55
CA LEU A 385 -5.81 -17.80 15.50
C LEU A 385 -6.85 -17.27 16.50
N LEU A 386 -6.38 -16.89 17.69
CA LEU A 386 -7.24 -16.38 18.77
C LEU A 386 -8.37 -17.36 19.12
N ASN A 387 -8.02 -18.60 19.47
CA ASN A 387 -8.96 -19.64 19.90
C ASN A 387 -10.09 -19.93 18.89
N ASN A 388 -9.81 -19.88 17.58
CA ASN A 388 -10.81 -20.03 16.51
C ASN A 388 -11.98 -19.02 16.58
N SER A 389 -11.74 -17.80 17.08
CA SER A 389 -12.77 -16.75 17.22
C SER A 389 -13.26 -16.13 15.90
N LEU A 390 -12.89 -16.69 14.73
CA LEU A 390 -13.21 -16.16 13.40
C LEU A 390 -12.90 -14.66 13.25
N SER A 391 -11.87 -14.20 13.96
CA SER A 391 -11.43 -12.81 14.03
C SER A 391 -10.45 -12.46 12.92
N ILE A 392 -9.52 -13.38 12.62
CA ILE A 392 -8.42 -13.16 11.69
C ILE A 392 -8.57 -14.08 10.48
N GLY A 393 -8.60 -13.47 9.30
CA GLY A 393 -8.52 -14.15 8.02
C GLY A 393 -7.10 -14.10 7.46
N LYS A 394 -6.85 -14.88 6.42
CA LYS A 394 -5.56 -14.98 5.74
C LYS A 394 -5.78 -15.06 4.24
N LEU A 395 -5.23 -14.11 3.51
CA LEU A 395 -5.05 -14.20 2.07
C LEU A 395 -3.80 -15.02 1.74
N ILE A 396 -3.91 -15.86 0.72
CA ILE A 396 -2.76 -16.46 0.04
C ILE A 396 -2.50 -15.65 -1.22
N ILE A 397 -1.31 -15.06 -1.30
CA ILE A 397 -0.85 -14.24 -2.42
C ILE A 397 0.16 -15.05 -3.22
N ASN A 398 -0.13 -15.34 -4.48
CA ASN A 398 0.74 -16.07 -5.39
C ASN A 398 1.47 -15.09 -6.30
N ASP A 399 2.81 -15.14 -6.36
CA ASP A 399 3.57 -14.50 -7.43
C ASP A 399 3.52 -15.36 -8.69
N ALA A 400 2.71 -14.94 -9.68
CA ALA A 400 2.49 -15.72 -10.89
C ALA A 400 3.74 -15.91 -11.78
N LYS A 401 4.86 -15.23 -11.50
CA LYS A 401 6.14 -15.45 -12.19
C LYS A 401 6.93 -16.63 -11.62
N THR A 402 6.87 -16.85 -10.32
CA THR A 402 7.64 -17.90 -9.62
C THR A 402 6.79 -19.05 -9.11
N GLY A 403 5.47 -18.85 -8.97
CA GLY A 403 4.56 -19.76 -8.28
C GLY A 403 4.72 -19.75 -6.75
N GLN A 404 5.48 -18.80 -6.18
CA GLN A 404 5.67 -18.73 -4.73
C GLN A 404 4.45 -18.10 -4.05
N GLU A 405 3.97 -18.77 -3.01
CA GLU A 405 2.87 -18.30 -2.16
C GLU A 405 3.38 -17.56 -0.92
N TYR A 406 2.69 -16.48 -0.55
CA TYR A 406 2.92 -15.67 0.63
C TYR A 406 1.62 -15.48 1.41
N ASN A 407 1.65 -15.82 2.69
CA ASN A 407 0.51 -15.59 3.58
C ASN A 407 0.45 -14.10 4.00
N TRP A 408 -0.74 -13.51 3.94
CA TRP A 408 -1.03 -12.15 4.41
C TRP A 408 -2.26 -12.16 5.31
N TYR A 409 -2.14 -11.68 6.54
CA TYR A 409 -3.21 -11.77 7.54
C TYR A 409 -4.07 -10.50 7.56
N SER A 410 -5.37 -10.64 7.82
CA SER A 410 -6.33 -9.52 7.73
C SER A 410 -6.05 -8.37 8.71
N ILE A 411 -5.28 -8.63 9.78
CA ILE A 411 -4.78 -7.62 10.73
C ILE A 411 -3.71 -6.68 10.15
N ASP A 412 -3.13 -7.03 9.00
CA ASP A 412 -2.08 -6.30 8.29
C ASP A 412 -2.52 -5.87 6.88
N PHE A 413 -3.80 -5.96 6.52
CA PHE A 413 -4.31 -5.50 5.22
C PHE A 413 -4.30 -3.98 5.07
N THR A 414 -4.46 -3.25 6.19
CA THR A 414 -4.47 -1.79 6.22
C THR A 414 -3.73 -1.30 7.47
N PRO A 415 -3.23 -0.04 7.49
CA PRO A 415 -2.59 0.51 8.69
C PRO A 415 -3.56 0.68 9.87
N HIS A 416 -4.87 0.66 9.61
CA HIS A 416 -5.93 0.78 10.61
C HIS A 416 -6.22 -0.59 11.26
N LYS A 417 -5.30 -1.07 12.11
CA LYS A 417 -5.31 -2.45 12.68
C LYS A 417 -6.49 -2.80 13.62
N HIS A 418 -7.54 -2.00 13.72
CA HIS A 418 -8.58 -2.11 14.76
C HIS A 418 -9.88 -2.82 14.31
N ILE A 419 -10.07 -3.12 13.02
CA ILE A 419 -11.37 -3.63 12.54
C ILE A 419 -11.63 -5.09 12.93
N PHE A 420 -10.58 -5.89 13.08
CA PHE A 420 -10.70 -7.29 13.51
C PHE A 420 -10.38 -7.49 15.01
N SER A 421 -10.01 -6.43 15.75
CA SER A 421 -9.42 -6.54 17.11
C SER A 421 -10.36 -7.08 18.17
N ASN A 422 -11.65 -6.80 18.01
CA ASN A 422 -12.70 -7.24 18.92
C ASN A 422 -13.14 -8.68 18.64
N GLY A 423 -12.72 -9.21 17.49
CA GLY A 423 -13.13 -10.50 16.97
C GLY A 423 -14.60 -10.60 16.61
N LEU A 424 -15.07 -11.84 16.49
CA LEU A 424 -16.50 -12.13 16.55
C LEU A 424 -17.01 -11.73 17.96
N TYR A 425 -17.75 -10.61 18.03
CA TYR A 425 -18.63 -10.19 19.14
C TYR A 425 -20.03 -10.81 19.02
N LEU A 426 -20.89 -10.75 20.09
CA LEU A 426 -22.41 -10.81 20.37
C LEU A 426 -23.41 -9.93 19.65
N LYS A 427 -24.58 -10.50 19.31
CA LYS A 427 -25.83 -10.35 20.08
C LYS A 427 -27.01 -11.03 19.37
N ASN A 428 -27.55 -12.10 19.94
CA ASN A 428 -28.74 -12.74 19.39
C ASN A 428 -29.95 -11.96 19.90
N GLU A 429 -30.25 -10.84 19.23
CA GLU A 429 -31.42 -9.98 19.48
C GLU A 429 -32.46 -10.12 18.38
N LEU A 430 -32.64 -11.34 17.86
CA LEU A 430 -33.66 -11.65 16.87
C LEU A 430 -35.07 -11.61 17.51
N GLY A 431 -35.61 -10.41 17.72
CA GLY A 431 -37.00 -10.18 18.11
C GLY A 431 -37.26 -9.22 19.28
N THR A 432 -36.27 -8.90 20.13
CA THR A 432 -36.47 -8.05 21.32
C THR A 432 -36.32 -6.55 21.02
N ILE A 433 -37.25 -6.02 20.22
CA ILE A 433 -37.38 -4.58 19.93
C ILE A 433 -38.14 -3.89 21.10
N ASN A 434 -37.60 -4.05 22.31
CA ASN A 434 -37.94 -3.39 23.57
C ASN A 434 -37.21 -4.15 24.71
N LYS A 435 -36.48 -3.53 25.64
CA LYS A 435 -36.42 -2.11 26.03
C LYS A 435 -34.94 -1.69 26.21
N ASN A 436 -34.58 -0.51 25.69
CA ASN A 436 -33.30 0.21 25.90
C ASN A 436 -32.02 -0.29 25.17
N LYS A 437 -32.08 -1.13 24.12
CA LYS A 437 -30.93 -1.36 23.21
C LYS A 437 -31.39 -1.51 21.75
N ASP A 438 -30.81 -0.71 20.86
CA ASP A 438 -31.25 -0.54 19.46
C ASP A 438 -30.31 -1.24 18.46
N THR A 439 -30.14 -2.56 18.53
CA THR A 439 -29.17 -3.31 17.69
C THR A 439 -29.76 -4.58 17.06
N TYR A 440 -29.50 -4.78 15.77
CA TYR A 440 -29.99 -5.92 14.97
C TYR A 440 -28.96 -7.03 14.71
N PHE A 441 -27.72 -6.89 15.20
CA PHE A 441 -26.58 -7.65 14.70
C PHE A 441 -26.33 -8.99 15.43
N SER A 442 -26.50 -10.12 14.71
CA SER A 442 -26.30 -11.48 15.25
C SER A 442 -24.84 -11.93 15.20
N TYR A 443 -24.20 -11.60 16.30
CA TYR A 443 -22.78 -11.70 16.55
C TYR A 443 -22.58 -12.76 17.73
N SER A 444 -21.46 -13.49 17.94
CA SER A 444 -21.08 -14.37 19.10
C SER A 444 -20.20 -13.69 20.24
N VAL A 445 -20.60 -13.50 21.52
CA VAL A 445 -19.80 -12.82 22.62
C VAL A 445 -18.92 -13.87 23.27
N ASN A 446 -17.67 -13.50 23.49
CA ASN A 446 -16.79 -14.21 24.38
C ASN A 446 -17.23 -14.06 25.85
N ASP A 447 -18.05 -14.99 26.31
CA ASP A 447 -18.42 -15.23 27.72
C ASP A 447 -17.40 -16.13 28.45
N ASN A 448 -16.27 -16.42 27.81
CA ASN A 448 -15.26 -17.43 28.18
C ASN A 448 -15.76 -18.89 28.09
N ASN A 449 -16.81 -19.17 27.33
CA ASN A 449 -17.24 -20.53 26.97
C ASN A 449 -16.28 -21.13 25.93
N PHE A 450 -15.27 -21.85 26.43
CA PHE A 450 -14.31 -22.56 25.59
C PHE A 450 -14.60 -24.07 25.59
N ASP A 451 -14.36 -24.73 24.46
CA ASP A 451 -14.37 -26.19 24.38
C ASP A 451 -13.20 -26.82 25.17
N ASN A 452 -13.20 -28.15 25.27
CA ASN A 452 -12.14 -28.91 25.96
C ASN A 452 -10.75 -28.74 25.31
N LYS A 453 -10.65 -28.20 24.09
CA LYS A 453 -9.39 -27.89 23.38
C LYS A 453 -8.97 -26.43 23.56
N GLY A 454 -9.80 -25.58 24.17
CA GLY A 454 -9.57 -24.15 24.35
C GLY A 454 -9.95 -23.27 23.16
N ASN A 455 -10.78 -23.76 22.23
CA ASN A 455 -11.41 -22.95 21.18
C ASN A 455 -12.68 -22.30 21.72
N LEU A 456 -13.06 -21.14 21.18
CA LEU A 456 -14.35 -20.50 21.45
C LEU A 456 -15.49 -21.43 21.00
N ASN A 457 -16.47 -21.65 21.87
CA ASN A 457 -17.67 -22.41 21.55
C ASN A 457 -18.65 -21.53 20.76
N ILE A 458 -18.99 -21.92 19.53
CA ILE A 458 -19.86 -21.14 18.64
C ILE A 458 -21.32 -21.55 18.87
N THR A 459 -22.20 -20.58 19.12
CA THR A 459 -23.64 -20.85 19.31
C THR A 459 -24.30 -21.34 18.01
N GLN A 460 -25.32 -22.18 18.14
CA GLN A 460 -26.16 -22.61 17.01
C GLN A 460 -26.63 -21.42 16.16
N GLY A 461 -26.49 -21.54 14.84
CA GLY A 461 -26.89 -20.50 13.89
C GLY A 461 -28.39 -20.34 13.72
N ILE A 462 -28.78 -19.23 13.11
CA ILE A 462 -30.14 -18.92 12.69
C ILE A 462 -30.42 -19.72 11.40
N LYS A 463 -31.56 -20.43 11.34
CA LYS A 463 -31.93 -21.14 10.10
C LYS A 463 -32.25 -20.15 8.98
N ALA A 464 -31.83 -20.49 7.77
CA ALA A 464 -32.06 -19.67 6.57
C ALA A 464 -33.54 -19.32 6.35
N ALA A 465 -34.44 -20.29 6.55
CA ALA A 465 -35.88 -20.10 6.44
C ALA A 465 -36.40 -19.07 7.47
N ASP A 466 -36.06 -19.24 8.74
CA ASP A 466 -36.49 -18.32 9.80
C ASP A 466 -36.01 -16.88 9.54
N PHE A 467 -34.79 -16.72 9.02
CA PHE A 467 -34.23 -15.41 8.68
C PHE A 467 -34.93 -14.73 7.49
N ILE A 468 -35.17 -15.45 6.38
CA ILE A 468 -35.79 -14.84 5.20
C ILE A 468 -37.24 -14.44 5.45
N GLU A 469 -37.95 -15.14 6.34
CA GLU A 469 -39.32 -14.81 6.70
C GLU A 469 -39.44 -13.66 7.71
N ASN A 470 -38.50 -13.54 8.65
CA ASN A 470 -38.63 -12.62 9.79
C ASN A 470 -37.75 -11.36 9.73
N SER A 471 -36.77 -11.27 8.84
CA SER A 471 -35.78 -10.18 8.86
C SER A 471 -35.32 -9.70 7.48
N PHE A 472 -35.14 -10.60 6.51
CA PHE A 472 -34.55 -10.24 5.21
C PHE A 472 -35.28 -9.10 4.47
N ASN A 473 -36.61 -9.07 4.48
CA ASN A 473 -37.37 -8.08 3.69
C ASN A 473 -37.12 -6.63 4.15
N ASP A 474 -37.03 -6.39 5.47
CA ASP A 474 -36.68 -5.07 6.01
C ASP A 474 -35.22 -4.70 5.68
N ILE A 475 -34.29 -5.65 5.80
CA ILE A 475 -32.87 -5.43 5.47
C ILE A 475 -32.72 -5.04 3.99
N ALA A 476 -33.34 -5.79 3.08
CA ALA A 476 -33.30 -5.50 1.64
C ALA A 476 -33.96 -4.15 1.30
N ASN A 477 -35.12 -3.85 1.88
CA ASN A 477 -35.81 -2.56 1.75
C ASN A 477 -34.92 -1.37 2.14
N PHE A 478 -34.27 -1.47 3.31
CA PHE A 478 -33.35 -0.47 3.80
C PHE A 478 -32.17 -0.26 2.84
N LEU A 479 -31.54 -1.35 2.37
CA LEU A 479 -30.39 -1.28 1.47
C LEU A 479 -30.73 -0.71 0.09
N ILE A 480 -31.92 -1.02 -0.46
CA ILE A 480 -32.40 -0.38 -1.70
C ILE A 480 -32.68 1.11 -1.44
N TYR A 481 -33.32 1.47 -0.33
CA TYR A 481 -33.58 2.87 0.00
C TYR A 481 -32.29 3.72 0.07
N GLN A 482 -31.25 3.18 0.71
CA GLN A 482 -29.92 3.80 0.78
C GLN A 482 -29.25 3.99 -0.59
N ASN A 483 -29.55 3.10 -1.56
CA ASN A 483 -28.94 3.11 -2.88
C ASN A 483 -29.83 3.67 -4.00
N LYS A 484 -31.08 4.08 -3.74
CA LYS A 484 -32.06 4.46 -4.79
C LYS A 484 -31.60 5.62 -5.70
N ASP A 485 -30.75 6.50 -5.20
CA ASP A 485 -30.19 7.65 -5.94
C ASP A 485 -28.70 7.46 -6.29
N ASN A 486 -28.14 6.25 -6.09
CA ASN A 486 -26.79 5.92 -6.48
C ASN A 486 -26.67 5.87 -8.01
N LEU A 487 -26.18 6.97 -8.59
CA LEU A 487 -26.05 7.13 -10.04
C LEU A 487 -25.15 6.06 -10.69
N LEU A 488 -24.11 5.58 -9.99
CA LEU A 488 -23.21 4.56 -10.54
C LEU A 488 -23.88 3.18 -10.59
N LEU A 489 -24.75 2.87 -9.62
CA LEU A 489 -25.56 1.64 -9.62
C LEU A 489 -26.66 1.68 -10.68
N TRP A 490 -27.32 2.82 -10.85
CA TRP A 490 -28.47 2.95 -11.76
C TRP A 490 -28.11 3.59 -13.11
N GLN A 491 -26.89 3.38 -13.60
CA GLN A 491 -26.43 3.81 -14.94
C GLN A 491 -26.70 5.30 -15.23
N ASN A 492 -26.16 6.18 -14.40
CA ASN A 492 -26.32 7.64 -14.41
C ASN A 492 -27.77 8.15 -14.25
N ASN A 493 -28.67 7.32 -13.71
CA ASN A 493 -30.03 7.71 -13.33
C ASN A 493 -30.23 7.56 -11.83
N ALA A 494 -31.33 8.09 -11.29
CA ALA A 494 -31.91 7.56 -10.05
C ALA A 494 -32.80 6.35 -10.41
N MET A 495 -32.97 5.40 -9.48
CA MET A 495 -33.80 4.18 -9.66
C MET A 495 -35.19 4.52 -10.22
N SER A 496 -35.85 5.56 -9.71
CA SER A 496 -37.20 5.94 -10.17
C SER A 496 -37.28 6.59 -11.55
N ASN A 497 -36.13 6.88 -12.18
CA ASN A 497 -36.03 7.33 -13.57
C ASN A 497 -35.59 6.20 -14.53
N LEU A 498 -35.11 5.07 -14.01
CA LEU A 498 -34.62 3.94 -14.80
C LEU A 498 -35.79 3.05 -15.27
N PRO A 499 -35.93 2.74 -16.57
CA PRO A 499 -36.93 1.79 -17.07
C PRO A 499 -36.57 0.34 -16.71
N VAL A 500 -37.59 -0.46 -16.35
CA VAL A 500 -37.44 -1.90 -16.06
C VAL A 500 -36.73 -2.65 -17.19
N LEU A 501 -37.02 -2.34 -18.47
CA LEU A 501 -36.38 -3.01 -19.60
C LEU A 501 -34.86 -2.78 -19.67
N GLU A 502 -34.34 -1.64 -19.23
CA GLU A 502 -32.89 -1.41 -19.16
C GLU A 502 -32.24 -2.17 -18.00
N VAL A 503 -32.96 -2.38 -16.88
CA VAL A 503 -32.53 -3.28 -15.80
C VAL A 503 -32.41 -4.71 -16.31
N LEU A 504 -33.46 -5.21 -16.99
CA LEU A 504 -33.49 -6.58 -17.53
C LEU A 504 -32.50 -6.81 -18.69
N LYS A 505 -32.18 -5.76 -19.47
CA LYS A 505 -31.14 -5.80 -20.51
C LYS A 505 -29.74 -5.93 -19.93
N HIS A 506 -29.48 -5.35 -18.76
CA HIS A 506 -28.21 -5.48 -18.04
C HIS A 506 -28.31 -6.45 -16.85
N LYS A 507 -29.16 -7.49 -16.98
CA LYS A 507 -29.50 -8.48 -15.95
C LYS A 507 -28.33 -8.88 -15.05
N HIS A 508 -27.23 -9.40 -15.60
CA HIS A 508 -26.09 -9.90 -14.81
C HIS A 508 -25.36 -8.83 -14.00
N PHE A 509 -25.35 -7.56 -14.45
CA PHE A 509 -24.79 -6.46 -13.67
C PHE A 509 -25.65 -6.22 -12.42
N TYR A 510 -26.98 -6.18 -12.58
CA TYR A 510 -27.89 -5.99 -11.45
C TYR A 510 -27.95 -7.21 -10.53
N GLU A 511 -27.88 -8.44 -11.06
CA GLU A 511 -27.77 -9.66 -10.25
C GLU A 511 -26.50 -9.65 -9.38
N LYS A 512 -25.32 -9.34 -9.93
CA LYS A 512 -24.07 -9.20 -9.15
C LYS A 512 -24.19 -8.12 -8.08
N TRP A 513 -24.59 -6.90 -8.44
CA TRP A 513 -24.60 -5.79 -7.49
C TRP A 513 -25.69 -5.87 -6.43
N LEU A 514 -26.90 -6.38 -6.76
CA LEU A 514 -27.93 -6.64 -5.75
C LEU A 514 -27.52 -7.79 -4.81
N SER A 515 -26.88 -8.84 -5.33
CA SER A 515 -26.33 -9.93 -4.51
C SER A 515 -25.28 -9.42 -3.53
N ILE A 516 -24.34 -8.57 -3.99
CA ILE A 516 -23.34 -7.92 -3.13
C ILE A 516 -24.01 -7.04 -2.06
N ILE A 517 -24.89 -6.11 -2.46
CA ILE A 517 -25.58 -5.17 -1.57
C ILE A 517 -26.35 -5.94 -0.48
N PHE A 518 -27.20 -6.90 -0.86
CA PHE A 518 -27.98 -7.68 0.12
C PHE A 518 -27.11 -8.56 1.01
N SER A 519 -26.00 -9.09 0.49
CA SER A 519 -25.06 -9.90 1.28
C SER A 519 -24.38 -9.07 2.37
N GLN A 520 -23.95 -7.84 2.09
CA GLN A 520 -23.20 -7.00 3.05
C GLN A 520 -23.84 -6.92 4.44
N TYR A 521 -25.16 -6.73 4.53
CA TYR A 521 -25.84 -6.70 5.81
C TYR A 521 -26.34 -8.09 6.27
N THR A 522 -26.63 -9.00 5.34
CA THR A 522 -27.12 -10.36 5.65
C THR A 522 -26.03 -11.25 6.26
N LEU A 523 -24.78 -11.13 5.78
CA LEU A 523 -23.64 -11.92 6.29
C LEU A 523 -23.11 -11.43 7.66
N LEU A 524 -23.68 -10.35 8.21
CA LEU A 524 -23.49 -9.94 9.61
C LEU A 524 -24.27 -10.82 10.59
N TYR A 525 -25.11 -11.74 10.09
CA TYR A 525 -25.83 -12.72 10.87
C TYR A 525 -25.20 -14.10 10.72
N ASN A 526 -25.14 -14.85 11.83
CA ASN A 526 -24.78 -16.26 11.84
C ASN A 526 -25.91 -17.13 11.26
N ILE A 527 -26.21 -16.99 9.98
CA ILE A 527 -27.21 -17.81 9.28
C ILE A 527 -26.55 -19.13 8.89
N ASN A 528 -26.91 -20.20 9.58
CA ASN A 528 -26.37 -21.53 9.36
C ASN A 528 -27.47 -22.58 9.58
N ASN A 529 -27.63 -23.48 8.62
CA ASN A 529 -28.57 -24.60 8.73
C ASN A 529 -27.93 -25.82 9.41
N ASP A 530 -26.61 -25.92 9.36
CA ASP A 530 -25.80 -27.01 9.88
C ASP A 530 -25.08 -26.59 11.18
N ALA A 531 -24.27 -27.48 11.75
CA ALA A 531 -23.47 -27.22 12.95
C ALA A 531 -21.99 -26.86 12.66
N ASP A 532 -21.59 -26.82 11.38
CA ASP A 532 -20.22 -26.58 10.93
C ASP A 532 -20.06 -25.26 10.15
N ASP A 533 -18.83 -24.76 10.06
CA ASP A 533 -18.52 -23.47 9.41
C ASP A 533 -18.86 -23.48 7.89
N ASP A 534 -18.85 -24.66 7.26
CA ASP A 534 -19.20 -24.85 5.85
C ASP A 534 -20.68 -24.58 5.55
N GLY A 535 -21.56 -24.87 6.50
CA GLY A 535 -23.00 -24.61 6.42
C GLY A 535 -23.38 -23.14 6.56
N LEU A 536 -22.46 -22.29 7.05
CA LEU A 536 -22.66 -20.84 7.17
C LEU A 536 -22.95 -20.22 5.80
N ILE A 537 -23.85 -19.23 5.77
CA ILE A 537 -24.12 -18.43 4.58
C ILE A 537 -22.82 -17.81 4.03
N LYS A 538 -22.61 -17.95 2.71
CA LYS A 538 -21.54 -17.32 1.93
C LYS A 538 -22.04 -16.09 1.17
N LYS A 539 -23.25 -16.14 0.60
CA LYS A 539 -23.89 -15.00 -0.07
C LYS A 539 -25.41 -15.12 -0.20
N VAL A 540 -26.04 -13.98 -0.43
CA VAL A 540 -27.39 -13.88 -1.02
C VAL A 540 -27.25 -14.03 -2.55
N ASP A 541 -28.00 -14.94 -3.15
CA ASP A 541 -28.09 -15.14 -4.60
C ASP A 541 -29.37 -14.48 -5.12
N VAL A 542 -29.21 -13.42 -5.92
CA VAL A 542 -30.32 -12.67 -6.53
C VAL A 542 -30.39 -12.99 -8.01
N LYS A 543 -31.56 -13.45 -8.47
CA LYS A 543 -31.84 -13.66 -9.90
C LYS A 543 -33.01 -12.81 -10.36
N LEU A 544 -32.86 -12.20 -11.53
CA LEU A 544 -33.91 -11.43 -12.19
C LEU A 544 -34.66 -12.33 -13.20
N ILE A 545 -35.94 -12.04 -13.44
CA ILE A 545 -36.66 -12.65 -14.57
C ILE A 545 -35.96 -12.37 -15.90
N ASP A 546 -36.07 -13.28 -16.87
CA ASP A 546 -35.53 -13.04 -18.22
C ASP A 546 -36.35 -11.95 -18.93
N SER A 547 -35.67 -11.10 -19.71
CA SER A 547 -36.30 -9.97 -20.41
C SER A 547 -37.44 -10.38 -21.35
N ASN A 548 -37.34 -11.57 -21.96
CA ASN A 548 -38.37 -12.14 -22.84
C ASN A 548 -39.55 -12.78 -22.10
N LYS A 549 -39.48 -12.93 -20.77
CA LYS A 549 -40.57 -13.44 -19.91
C LYS A 549 -41.27 -12.33 -19.13
N TYR A 550 -40.77 -11.10 -19.21
CA TYR A 550 -41.33 -9.96 -18.48
C TYR A 550 -42.55 -9.37 -19.22
N GLU A 551 -43.69 -9.37 -18.53
CA GLU A 551 -44.91 -8.69 -18.97
C GLU A 551 -45.38 -7.70 -17.91
N ALA A 552 -45.41 -6.41 -18.25
CA ALA A 552 -45.89 -5.36 -17.33
C ALA A 552 -47.37 -5.51 -16.94
N SER A 553 -48.18 -6.19 -17.76
CA SER A 553 -49.56 -6.58 -17.44
C SER A 553 -49.66 -7.62 -16.33
N LYS A 554 -48.65 -8.49 -16.18
CA LYS A 554 -48.58 -9.53 -15.14
C LYS A 554 -47.89 -9.06 -13.86
N HIS A 555 -46.87 -8.22 -13.99
CA HIS A 555 -46.00 -7.82 -12.87
C HIS A 555 -46.18 -6.37 -12.41
N GLY A 556 -46.94 -5.55 -13.14
CA GLY A 556 -47.09 -4.12 -12.90
C GLY A 556 -46.01 -3.27 -13.59
N LEU A 557 -46.33 -2.00 -13.84
CA LEU A 557 -45.37 -1.03 -14.36
C LEU A 557 -44.36 -0.62 -13.28
N GLY A 558 -43.09 -0.44 -13.68
CA GLY A 558 -42.02 -0.05 -12.76
C GLY A 558 -41.65 -1.11 -11.71
N THR A 559 -41.98 -2.38 -11.97
CA THR A 559 -41.69 -3.54 -11.11
C THR A 559 -40.72 -4.50 -11.80
N VAL A 560 -39.70 -4.98 -11.09
CA VAL A 560 -38.79 -6.04 -11.52
C VAL A 560 -39.03 -7.28 -10.65
N PRO A 561 -39.55 -8.39 -11.21
CA PRO A 561 -39.62 -9.66 -10.50
C PRO A 561 -38.22 -10.22 -10.26
N ILE A 562 -37.91 -10.56 -9.01
CA ILE A 562 -36.67 -11.20 -8.59
C ILE A 562 -36.95 -12.45 -7.74
N SER A 563 -36.00 -13.39 -7.75
CA SER A 563 -36.01 -14.57 -6.89
C SER A 563 -34.73 -14.63 -6.08
N ILE A 564 -34.84 -15.00 -4.81
CA ILE A 564 -33.75 -14.94 -3.84
C ILE A 564 -33.54 -16.31 -3.19
N ASN A 565 -32.27 -16.72 -3.09
CA ASN A 565 -31.83 -17.82 -2.22
C ASN A 565 -30.59 -17.40 -1.42
N PHE A 566 -30.21 -18.19 -0.43
CA PHE A 566 -28.94 -18.04 0.27
C PHE A 566 -28.05 -19.22 -0.10
N ILE A 567 -26.77 -18.96 -0.34
CA ILE A 567 -25.77 -19.96 -0.73
C ILE A 567 -24.76 -20.10 0.41
N ASN A 568 -24.48 -21.32 0.85
CA ASN A 568 -23.47 -21.60 1.88
C ASN A 568 -22.04 -21.74 1.30
N HIS A 569 -21.04 -21.98 2.14
CA HIS A 569 -19.64 -22.15 1.68
C HIS A 569 -19.42 -23.42 0.85
N ARG A 570 -20.28 -24.44 1.00
CA ARG A 570 -20.36 -25.61 0.08
C ARG A 570 -20.94 -25.27 -1.30
N ASN A 571 -21.32 -24.02 -1.54
CA ASN A 571 -22.00 -23.52 -2.75
C ASN A 571 -23.38 -24.19 -2.98
N GLN A 572 -24.04 -24.62 -1.91
CA GLN A 572 -25.38 -25.22 -1.91
C GLN A 572 -26.44 -24.19 -1.52
N LYS A 573 -27.66 -24.34 -2.06
CA LYS A 573 -28.83 -23.55 -1.66
C LYS A 573 -29.24 -23.90 -0.23
N MET A 574 -29.47 -22.88 0.60
CA MET A 574 -29.91 -23.02 2.00
C MET A 574 -31.43 -22.97 2.14
N LEU A 575 -32.16 -22.50 1.12
CA LEU A 575 -33.62 -22.53 1.06
C LEU A 575 -34.08 -23.60 0.05
N GLN A 576 -35.09 -24.39 0.43
CA GLN A 576 -35.64 -25.47 -0.39
C GLN A 576 -36.20 -24.97 -1.73
N THR A 577 -36.78 -23.77 -1.73
CA THR A 577 -37.31 -23.06 -2.91
C THR A 577 -36.76 -21.64 -2.93
N ASP A 578 -36.70 -21.05 -4.11
CA ASP A 578 -36.31 -19.63 -4.25
C ASP A 578 -37.49 -18.76 -3.83
N TYR A 579 -37.26 -17.75 -2.99
CA TYR A 579 -38.31 -16.85 -2.53
C TYR A 579 -38.52 -15.74 -3.56
N HIS A 580 -39.77 -15.55 -3.98
CA HIS A 580 -40.12 -14.60 -5.03
C HIS A 580 -40.52 -13.24 -4.45
N TYR A 581 -39.99 -12.17 -5.06
CA TYR A 581 -40.23 -10.79 -4.68
C TYR A 581 -40.41 -9.90 -5.90
N ASN A 582 -41.14 -8.80 -5.71
CA ASN A 582 -41.22 -7.69 -6.63
C ASN A 582 -40.34 -6.55 -6.11
N LEU A 583 -39.28 -6.22 -6.85
CA LEU A 583 -38.48 -5.01 -6.63
C LEU A 583 -39.15 -3.85 -7.36
N ILE A 584 -39.64 -2.87 -6.61
CA ILE A 584 -40.53 -1.79 -7.07
C ILE A 584 -39.88 -0.42 -6.96
N GLY A 585 -40.51 0.60 -7.55
CA GLY A 585 -40.04 1.98 -7.49
C GLY A 585 -39.25 2.46 -8.71
N PHE A 586 -39.18 1.64 -9.77
CA PHE A 586 -38.61 2.04 -11.08
C PHE A 586 -39.54 2.98 -11.85
N LYS A 587 -39.09 3.47 -13.01
CA LYS A 587 -39.88 4.38 -13.86
C LYS A 587 -41.25 3.78 -14.20
N GLY A 588 -42.31 4.51 -13.86
CA GLY A 588 -43.71 4.11 -14.09
C GLY A 588 -44.37 3.36 -12.92
N TYR A 589 -43.67 3.15 -11.80
CA TYR A 589 -44.25 2.55 -10.59
C TYR A 589 -45.16 3.55 -9.85
N ASP A 590 -46.31 3.09 -9.36
CA ASP A 590 -47.17 3.86 -8.46
C ASP A 590 -46.57 3.93 -7.05
N LYS A 591 -46.01 5.09 -6.71
CA LYS A 591 -45.38 5.36 -5.41
C LYS A 591 -46.38 5.38 -4.23
N GLY A 592 -47.69 5.26 -4.45
CA GLY A 592 -48.71 5.30 -3.40
C GLY A 592 -48.46 4.39 -2.20
N ILE A 593 -47.91 3.18 -2.40
CA ILE A 593 -47.54 2.26 -1.30
C ILE A 593 -46.35 2.83 -0.48
N ILE A 594 -45.35 3.41 -1.14
CA ILE A 594 -44.17 4.00 -0.49
C ILE A 594 -44.56 5.27 0.27
N GLU A 595 -45.37 6.14 -0.34
CA GLU A 595 -45.83 7.39 0.30
C GLU A 595 -46.79 7.12 1.47
N SER A 596 -47.66 6.10 1.36
CA SER A 596 -48.50 5.65 2.49
C SER A 596 -47.65 5.16 3.65
N LYS A 597 -46.58 4.39 3.39
CA LYS A 597 -45.68 3.92 4.45
C LYS A 597 -44.88 5.07 5.09
N LYS A 598 -44.41 6.05 4.31
CA LYS A 598 -43.81 7.27 4.86
C LYS A 598 -44.78 8.03 5.78
N ALA A 599 -46.04 8.17 5.38
CA ALA A 599 -47.07 8.82 6.19
C ALA A 599 -47.38 8.05 7.49
N GLU A 600 -47.43 6.71 7.44
CA GLU A 600 -47.60 5.84 8.61
C GLU A 600 -46.50 6.04 9.66
N LEU A 601 -45.25 6.23 9.22
CA LEU A 601 -44.07 6.37 10.08
C LEU A 601 -43.95 7.73 10.79
N LYS A 602 -44.74 8.73 10.36
CA LYS A 602 -44.87 10.10 10.92
C LYS A 602 -43.62 10.99 10.87
N GLU A 603 -42.43 10.42 10.93
CA GLU A 603 -41.18 11.06 10.52
C GLU A 603 -40.52 10.25 9.40
N GLU A 604 -39.72 10.90 8.57
CA GLU A 604 -38.86 10.21 7.61
C GLU A 604 -37.93 9.24 8.33
N TYR A 605 -37.60 8.12 7.67
CA TYR A 605 -36.76 7.08 8.23
C TYR A 605 -35.31 7.57 8.43
N LYS A 606 -35.01 8.09 9.61
CA LYS A 606 -33.70 8.64 10.01
C LYS A 606 -32.77 7.63 10.70
N SER A 607 -33.08 6.33 10.66
CA SER A 607 -32.23 5.33 11.31
C SER A 607 -31.11 4.87 10.38
N ASP A 608 -29.88 4.84 10.88
CA ASP A 608 -28.70 4.32 10.15
C ASP A 608 -28.66 2.79 10.07
N LEU A 609 -29.70 2.10 10.55
CA LEU A 609 -29.86 0.64 10.60
C LEU A 609 -31.25 0.26 10.08
N PRO A 610 -31.47 -0.97 9.54
CA PRO A 610 -32.80 -1.50 9.27
C PRO A 610 -33.57 -1.79 10.57
N LEU A 611 -34.86 -1.45 10.59
CA LEU A 611 -35.77 -1.60 11.72
C LEU A 611 -37.04 -2.32 11.26
N LYS A 612 -37.39 -3.43 11.92
CA LYS A 612 -38.53 -4.30 11.60
C LYS A 612 -39.82 -3.53 11.37
N ASN A 613 -40.47 -3.78 10.25
CA ASN A 613 -41.72 -3.15 9.79
C ASN A 613 -41.68 -1.61 9.68
N LYS A 614 -40.50 -0.98 9.82
CA LYS A 614 -40.32 0.48 9.72
C LYS A 614 -39.61 0.91 8.44
N THR A 615 -39.13 -0.04 7.63
CA THR A 615 -38.46 0.28 6.36
C THR A 615 -39.46 0.65 5.26
N LEU A 616 -39.01 1.39 4.24
CA LEU A 616 -39.85 1.74 3.10
C LEU A 616 -39.91 0.56 2.11
N PRO A 617 -41.11 0.20 1.59
CA PRO A 617 -41.28 -0.99 0.78
C PRO A 617 -40.75 -0.75 -0.64
N TYR A 618 -39.53 -1.20 -0.90
CA TYR A 618 -38.94 -1.32 -2.23
C TYR A 618 -38.92 -2.78 -2.72
N LEU A 619 -39.02 -3.74 -1.80
CA LEU A 619 -39.10 -5.16 -2.04
C LEU A 619 -40.36 -5.71 -1.37
N ILE A 620 -41.23 -6.34 -2.17
CA ILE A 620 -42.50 -6.92 -1.72
C ILE A 620 -42.48 -8.43 -2.01
N ARG A 621 -42.61 -9.26 -0.96
CA ARG A 621 -42.74 -10.72 -1.10
C ARG A 621 -44.01 -11.07 -1.88
N VAL A 622 -43.87 -11.87 -2.93
CA VAL A 622 -44.99 -12.50 -3.62
C VAL A 622 -45.45 -13.69 -2.76
N LYS A 623 -46.76 -13.80 -2.53
CA LYS A 623 -47.37 -14.90 -1.77
C LYS A 623 -47.73 -16.07 -2.68
#